data_AF-A0A3S0TL86-F1
#
_entry.id   AF-A0A3S0TL86-F1
#
_cell.length_a   1.000
_cell.length_b   1.000
_cell.length_c   1.000
_cell.angle_alpha   90.00
_cell.angle_beta   90.00
_cell.angle_gamma   90.00
#
_symmetry.space_group_name_H-M   'P 1'
#
loop_
_entity.id
_entity.type
_entity.pdbx_description
1 polymer ?
#
loop_
_entity_poly.entity_id
_entity_poly.type
_entity_poly.pdbx_seq_one_letter_code
_entity_poly.pdbx_strand_id
1 'polypeptide(L)' 'MTAEIINLNKVRKARERADREREAQENRIKFGQSKSERSLVDAQHRKSQAELDRARRDDNRGDDGDDIDPGTAS' A
#
# COMPACT_ATOMS: atom_id res chain seq x y z
N MET A 1 20.84 -14.57 43.71
CA MET A 1 20.43 -13.88 42.46
C MET A 1 21.45 -12.79 42.19
N THR A 2 22.18 -12.87 41.08
CA THR A 2 23.25 -11.93 40.74
C THR A 2 22.70 -10.86 39.81
N ALA A 3 22.74 -9.59 40.21
CA ALA A 3 22.35 -8.48 39.36
C ALA A 3 23.39 -8.30 38.24
N GLU A 4 22.96 -8.40 36.99
CA GLU A 4 23.82 -8.23 35.83
C GLU A 4 24.01 -6.73 35.56
N ILE A 5 25.23 -6.24 35.78
CA ILE A 5 25.56 -4.81 35.61
C ILE A 5 25.70 -4.53 34.11
N ILE A 6 24.62 -4.06 33.49
CA ILE A 6 24.61 -3.71 32.07
C ILE A 6 25.06 -2.26 31.86
N ASN A 7 25.86 -2.05 30.80
CA ASN A 7 26.27 -0.70 30.40
C ASN A 7 25.23 -0.08 29.47
N LEU A 8 24.48 0.90 29.99
CA LEU A 8 23.42 1.59 29.26
C LEU A 8 23.90 2.29 27.98
N ASN A 9 25.16 2.76 27.94
CA ASN A 9 25.72 3.36 26.73
C ASN A 9 25.92 2.33 25.61
N LYS A 10 26.32 1.09 25.97
CA LYS A 10 26.43 0.00 24.98
C LYS A 10 25.05 -0.36 24.43
N VAL A 11 24.03 -0.42 25.28
CA VAL A 11 22.64 -0.71 24.88
C VAL A 11 22.11 0.39 23.95
N ARG A 12 22.29 1.67 24.29
CA ARG A 12 21.90 2.80 23.42
C ARG A 12 22.56 2.71 22.05
N LYS A 13 23.88 2.52 22.01
CA LYS A 13 24.64 2.41 20.75
C LYS A 13 24.22 1.21 19.91
N ALA A 14 23.87 0.09 20.55
CA ALA A 14 23.35 -1.09 19.85
C ALA A 14 21.99 -0.79 19.20
N ARG A 15 21.08 -0.13 19.93
CA ARG A 15 19.78 0.30 19.40
C ARG A 15 19.94 1.27 18.21
N GLU A 16 20.77 2.30 18.36
CA GLU A 16 21.04 3.28 17.29
C GLU A 16 21.68 2.66 16.04
N ARG A 17 22.46 1.59 16.20
CA ARG A 17 23.01 0.85 15.05
C ARG A 17 21.90 0.05 14.35
N ALA A 18 21.06 -0.64 15.11
CA ALA A 18 19.95 -1.41 14.59
C ALA A 18 18.88 -0.53 13.90
N ASP A 19 18.64 0.68 14.41
CA ASP A 19 17.74 1.66 13.77
C ASP A 19 18.32 2.10 12.40
N ARG A 20 19.60 2.48 12.36
CA ARG A 20 20.28 2.85 11.10
C ARG A 20 20.34 1.72 10.07
N GLU A 21 20.52 0.47 10.51
CA GLU A 21 20.51 -0.69 9.61
C GLU A 21 19.14 -0.91 8.98
N ARG A 22 18.05 -0.74 9.76
CA ARG A 22 16.67 -0.79 9.26
C ARG A 22 16.41 0.30 8.23
N GLU A 23 16.76 1.55 8.55
CA GLU A 23 16.64 2.67 7.61
C GLU A 23 17.44 2.42 6.31
N ALA A 24 18.66 1.91 6.43
CA ALA A 24 19.48 1.57 5.27
C ALA A 24 18.90 0.42 4.43
N GLN A 25 18.19 -0.52 5.05
CA GLN A 25 17.50 -1.59 4.34
C GLN A 25 16.27 -1.06 3.60
N GLU A 26 15.47 -0.20 4.25
CA GLU A 26 14.36 0.48 3.59
C GLU A 26 14.84 1.33 2.41
N ASN A 27 15.93 2.08 2.60
CA ASN A 27 16.50 2.91 1.54
C ASN A 27 17.07 2.06 0.40
N ARG A 28 17.66 0.89 0.67
CA ARG A 28 18.06 -0.06 -0.38
C ARG A 28 16.86 -0.56 -1.18
N ILE A 29 15.72 -0.81 -0.54
CA ILE A 29 14.50 -1.24 -1.24
C ILE A 29 13.92 -0.07 -2.05
N LYS A 30 13.81 1.12 -1.45
CA LYS A 30 13.21 2.32 -2.06
C LYS A 30 14.08 2.92 -3.17
N PHE A 31 15.40 2.90 -3.01
CA PHE A 31 16.34 3.62 -3.88
C PHE A 31 17.35 2.72 -4.58
N GLY A 32 17.52 1.46 -4.17
CA GLY A 32 18.42 0.51 -4.81
C GLY A 32 17.86 -0.14 -6.08
N GLN A 33 16.57 0.05 -6.38
CA GLN A 33 16.00 -0.34 -7.67
C GLN A 33 16.53 0.56 -8.78
N SER A 34 17.00 -0.04 -9.87
CA SER A 34 17.44 0.70 -11.04
C SER A 34 16.27 1.52 -11.64
N LYS A 35 16.57 2.61 -12.33
CA LYS A 35 15.53 3.44 -12.98
C LYS A 35 14.67 2.62 -13.95
N SER A 36 15.28 1.66 -14.65
CA SER A 36 14.60 0.75 -15.57
C SER A 36 13.61 -0.18 -14.87
N GLU A 37 14.00 -0.79 -13.74
CA GLU A 37 13.11 -1.68 -12.98
C GLU A 37 11.93 -0.90 -12.38
N ARG A 38 12.19 0.27 -11.80
CA ARG A 38 11.14 1.14 -11.25
C ARG A 38 10.13 1.55 -12.33
N SER A 39 10.62 1.98 -13.49
CA SER A 39 9.77 2.35 -14.62
C SER A 39 8.93 1.17 -15.14
N LEU A 40 9.49 -0.04 -15.13
CA LEU A 40 8.78 -1.25 -15.54
C LEU A 40 7.66 -1.59 -14.56
N VAL A 41 7.94 -1.55 -13.26
CA VAL A 41 6.93 -1.78 -12.20
C VAL A 41 5.84 -0.71 -12.25
N ASP A 42 6.20 0.57 -12.42
CA ASP A 42 5.23 1.66 -12.55
C ASP A 42 4.34 1.49 -13.78
N ALA A 43 4.92 1.08 -14.92
CA ALA A 43 4.16 0.82 -16.14
C ALA A 43 3.19 -0.36 -15.98
N GLN A 44 3.62 -1.43 -15.31
CA GLN A 44 2.76 -2.57 -14.98
C GLN A 44 1.62 -2.15 -14.06
N HIS A 45 1.90 -1.37 -13.01
CA HIS A 45 0.88 -0.87 -12.09
C HIS A 45 -0.12 0.07 -12.77
N ARG A 46 0.34 0.95 -13.68
CA ARG A 46 -0.58 1.78 -14.46
C ARG A 46 -1.49 0.95 -15.37
N LYS A 47 -0.94 -0.09 -16.00
CA LYS A 47 -1.72 -0.99 -16.85
C LYS A 47 -2.78 -1.72 -16.04
N SER A 48 -2.42 -2.28 -14.88
CA SER A 48 -3.38 -2.96 -14.02
C SER A 48 -4.45 -2.02 -13.48
N GLN A 49 -4.09 -0.79 -13.09
CA GLN A 49 -5.07 0.22 -12.67
C GLN A 49 -6.01 0.58 -13.82
N ALA A 50 -5.49 0.82 -15.03
CA ALA A 50 -6.34 1.10 -16.19
C ALA A 50 -7.26 -0.08 -16.56
N GLU A 51 -6.80 -1.32 -16.40
CA GLU A 51 -7.63 -2.52 -16.58
C GLU A 51 -8.73 -2.60 -15.53
N LEU A 52 -8.42 -2.33 -14.27
CA LEU A 52 -9.39 -2.29 -13.17
C LEU A 52 -10.41 -1.16 -13.36
N ASP A 53 -9.96 0.03 -13.73
CA ASP A 53 -10.81 1.18 -14.01
C ASP A 53 -11.75 0.90 -15.18
N ARG A 54 -11.26 0.26 -16.26
CA ARG A 54 -12.10 -0.16 -17.38
C ARG A 54 -13.09 -1.26 -16.99
N ALA A 55 -12.69 -2.16 -16.09
CA ALA A 55 -13.55 -3.23 -15.60
C ALA A 55 -14.53 -2.75 -14.51
N ARG A 56 -14.31 -1.58 -13.93
CA ARG A 56 -15.18 -0.97 -12.94
C ARG A 56 -16.51 -0.65 -13.60
N ARG A 57 -17.55 -1.38 -13.21
CA ARG A 57 -18.93 -1.00 -13.47
C ARG A 57 -19.30 -0.07 -12.32
N ASP A 58 -19.74 1.13 -12.65
CA ASP A 58 -20.36 1.99 -11.64
C ASP A 58 -21.65 1.28 -11.18
N ASP A 59 -21.64 0.74 -9.96
CA ASP A 59 -22.83 0.20 -9.30
C ASP A 59 -23.84 1.31 -8.91
N ASN A 60 -23.68 2.52 -9.46
CA ASN A 60 -24.68 3.58 -9.40
C ASN A 60 -25.72 3.48 -10.54
N ARG A 61 -25.98 2.27 -11.02
CA ARG A 61 -27.24 1.90 -11.68
C ARG A 61 -28.08 1.13 -10.67
N GLY A 62 -28.53 1.88 -9.67
CA GLY A 62 -29.41 1.42 -8.62
C GLY A 62 -30.34 2.55 -8.19
N ASP A 63 -30.95 3.23 -9.16
CA ASP A 63 -32.20 3.99 -8.97
C ASP A 63 -32.83 4.37 -10.32
N ASP A 64 -32.98 3.41 -11.24
CA ASP A 64 -34.10 3.49 -12.19
C ASP A 64 -35.24 2.74 -11.50
N GLY A 65 -35.85 3.40 -10.52
CA GLY A 65 -37.09 2.93 -9.92
C GLY A 65 -38.09 2.70 -11.04
N ASP A 66 -38.51 1.45 -11.22
CA ASP A 66 -39.59 1.09 -12.11
C ASP A 66 -40.83 1.93 -11.74
N ASP A 67 -41.08 3.00 -12.50
CA ASP A 67 -42.35 3.74 -12.53
C ASP A 67 -43.44 2.80 -13.07
N ILE A 68 -43.87 1.82 -12.28
CA ILE A 68 -45.13 1.11 -12.49
C ILE A 68 -46.20 1.85 -11.71
N ASP A 69 -46.87 2.78 -12.39
CA ASP A 69 -48.13 3.36 -11.93
C ASP A 69 -49.24 2.27 -11.98
N PRO A 70 -49.81 1.81 -10.85
CA PRO A 70 -50.86 0.80 -10.85
C PRO A 70 -52.26 1.38 -11.20
N GLY A 71 -52.34 2.43 -12.01
CA GLY A 71 -53.56 3.24 -12.22
C GLY A 71 -54.36 3.02 -13.51
N THR A 72 -54.07 2.04 -14.38
CA THR A 72 -54.81 1.88 -15.66
C THR A 72 -55.50 0.53 -15.84
N ALA A 73 -56.06 -0.02 -14.76
CA ALA A 73 -57.04 -1.11 -14.84
C ALA A 73 -58.39 -0.65 -14.28
N SER A 74 -59.20 -0.03 -15.14
CA SER A 74 -60.68 -0.02 -15.08
C SER A 74 -61.23 0.38 -16.44
#